data_AF-A0A7C9AI59-F1
#
_entry.id   AF-A0A7C9AI59-F1
#
_cell.length_a   1.000
_cell.length_b   1.000
_cell.length_c   1.000
_cell.angle_alpha   90.00
_cell.angle_beta   90.00
_cell.angle_gamma   90.00
#
_symmetry.space_group_name_H-M   'P 1'
#
loop_
_entity.id
_entity.type
_entity.pdbx_description
1 polymer ?
#
loop_
_entity_poly.entity_id
_entity_poly.type
_entity_poly.pdbx_seq_one_letter_code
_entity_poly.pdbx_strand_id
1 'polypeptide(L)'
;ELISLPKECLHHLFSLRIRDRKLSSISGLGEVFKNLHSLRHLHLMFVSSLRSLSGGLEHLTTLENLVIWGAHELDFSADEDMPWKALKNLQSLELRGISYKLVALPNGL
;
A
#
# COMPACT_ATOMS: atom_id res chain seq x y z
N GLU A 1 -1.41 11.76 12.98
CA GLU A 1 -0.58 11.17 11.91
C GLU A 1 -0.49 9.67 12.16
N LEU A 2 -0.57 8.81 11.13
CA LEU A 2 -0.47 7.35 11.27
C LEU A 2 0.85 6.88 11.92
N ILE A 3 1.84 7.77 11.98
CA ILE A 3 3.16 7.60 12.60
C ILE A 3 3.06 7.39 14.13
N SER A 4 1.93 7.76 14.76
CA SER A 4 1.69 7.60 16.20
C SER A 4 1.04 6.26 16.59
N LEU A 5 0.92 5.31 15.68
CA LEU A 5 0.33 4.01 15.99
C LEU A 5 1.28 3.18 16.89
N PRO A 6 0.78 2.54 17.96
CA PRO A 6 1.59 1.71 18.85
C PRO A 6 2.05 0.45 18.10
N LYS A 7 3.30 0.46 17.63
CA LYS A 7 3.87 -0.58 16.75
C LYS A 7 3.86 -1.95 17.41
N GLU A 8 4.00 -1.99 18.74
CA GLU A 8 4.10 -3.21 19.53
C GLU A 8 2.79 -4.00 19.55
N CYS A 9 1.63 -3.34 19.37
CA CYS A 9 0.32 -3.99 19.46
C CYS A 9 -0.23 -4.47 18.11
N LEU A 10 0.47 -4.20 17.00
CA LEU A 10 -0.07 -4.42 15.65
C LEU A 10 0.35 -5.74 15.00
N HIS A 11 1.16 -6.57 15.67
CA HIS A 11 1.68 -7.82 15.12
C HIS A 11 0.59 -8.86 14.81
N HIS A 12 -0.57 -8.77 15.46
CA HIS A 12 -1.76 -9.59 15.16
C HIS A 12 -2.77 -8.91 14.21
N LEU A 13 -2.49 -7.71 13.73
CA LEU A 13 -3.42 -6.98 12.88
C LEU A 13 -3.57 -7.71 11.54
N PHE A 14 -4.78 -8.21 11.29
CA PHE A 14 -5.11 -8.96 10.08
C PHE A 14 -5.54 -8.06 8.92
N SER A 15 -6.21 -6.94 9.22
CA SER A 15 -6.69 -5.99 8.23
C SER A 15 -6.40 -4.55 8.66
N LEU A 16 -5.90 -3.75 7.72
CA LEU A 16 -5.59 -2.34 7.91
C LEU A 16 -6.30 -1.53 6.83
N ARG A 17 -7.00 -0.48 7.27
CA ARG A 17 -7.65 0.47 6.39
C ARG A 17 -7.13 1.87 6.68
N ILE A 18 -6.57 2.51 5.66
CA ILE A 18 -6.05 3.86 5.72
C ILE A 18 -6.97 4.76 4.89
N ARG A 19 -7.48 5.82 5.53
CA ARG A 19 -8.29 6.86 4.90
C ARG A 19 -7.66 8.21 5.19
N ASP A 20 -6.75 8.63 4.34
CA ASP A 20 -6.08 9.92 4.48
C ASP A 20 -5.83 10.55 3.11
N ARG A 21 -6.53 11.65 2.85
CA ARG A 21 -6.41 12.40 1.59
C ARG A 21 -5.06 13.09 1.45
N LYS A 22 -4.37 13.35 2.57
CA LYS A 22 -3.07 14.01 2.62
C LYS A 22 -1.90 13.01 2.55
N LEU A 23 -2.18 11.71 2.57
CA LEU A 23 -1.16 10.69 2.45
C LEU A 23 -0.54 10.76 1.04
N SER A 24 0.68 11.27 0.97
CA SER A 24 1.40 11.45 -0.29
C SER A 24 2.34 10.29 -0.63
N SER A 25 2.78 9.56 0.39
CA SER A 25 3.62 8.37 0.28
C SER A 25 3.35 7.43 1.44
N ILE A 26 3.50 6.12 1.20
CA ILE A 26 3.49 5.10 2.25
C ILE A 26 4.89 4.75 2.78
N SER A 27 5.96 5.34 2.24
CA SER A 27 7.32 5.10 2.71
C SER A 27 7.51 5.46 4.19
N GLY A 28 6.85 6.53 4.65
CA GLY A 28 6.82 6.91 6.07
C GLY A 28 6.12 5.89 6.99
N LEU A 29 5.37 4.94 6.42
CA LEU A 29 4.71 3.84 7.13
C LEU A 29 5.54 2.54 7.09
N GLY A 30 6.69 2.51 6.39
CA GLY A 30 7.51 1.31 6.25
C GLY A 30 7.85 0.65 7.59
N GLU A 31 8.24 1.45 8.59
CA GLU A 31 8.52 0.94 9.95
C GLU A 31 7.28 0.38 10.66
N VAL A 32 6.09 0.88 10.36
CA VAL A 32 4.84 0.29 10.88
C VAL A 32 4.60 -1.04 10.17
N PHE A 33 4.68 -1.05 8.84
CA PHE A 33 4.45 -2.24 8.00
C PHE A 33 5.42 -3.39 8.30
N LYS A 34 6.67 -3.11 8.68
CA LYS A 34 7.61 -4.12 9.16
C LYS A 34 7.08 -4.95 10.34
N ASN A 35 6.25 -4.35 11.19
CA ASN A 35 5.69 -5.02 12.36
C ASN A 35 4.34 -5.72 12.08
N LEU A 36 3.80 -5.60 10.85
CA LEU A 36 2.48 -6.13 10.48
C LEU A 36 2.55 -7.54 9.86
N HIS A 37 3.22 -8.48 10.52
CA HIS A 37 3.46 -9.83 9.99
C HIS A 37 2.19 -10.63 9.70
N SER A 38 1.11 -10.36 10.43
CA SER A 38 -0.19 -11.05 10.26
C SER A 38 -1.11 -10.39 9.23
N LEU A 39 -0.70 -9.26 8.63
CA LEU A 39 -1.59 -8.48 7.80
C LEU A 39 -1.88 -9.16 6.47
N ARG A 40 -3.15 -9.45 6.22
CA ARG A 40 -3.64 -10.05 4.97
C ARG A 40 -4.38 -9.06 4.10
N HIS A 41 -4.94 -8.01 4.68
CA HIS A 41 -5.78 -7.07 3.93
C HIS A 41 -5.32 -5.62 4.17
N LEU A 42 -4.96 -4.93 3.09
CA LEU A 42 -4.60 -3.52 3.11
C LEU A 42 -5.55 -2.74 2.20
N HIS A 43 -6.21 -1.74 2.77
CA HIS A 43 -7.18 -0.92 2.06
C HIS A 43 -6.74 0.55 2.15
N LEU A 44 -6.24 1.11 1.05
CA LEU A 44 -5.92 2.52 0.89
C LEU A 44 -7.11 3.21 0.22
N MET A 45 -7.83 4.06 0.96
CA MET A 45 -9.15 4.55 0.55
C MET A 45 -9.17 6.08 0.60
N PHE A 46 -9.59 6.72 -0.49
CA PHE A 46 -9.61 8.18 -0.63
C PHE A 46 -8.23 8.82 -0.41
N VAL A 47 -7.18 8.22 -0.98
CA VAL A 47 -5.78 8.66 -0.86
C VAL A 47 -5.35 9.52 -2.06
N SER A 48 -6.04 10.64 -2.29
CA SER A 48 -5.94 11.43 -3.52
C SER A 48 -4.53 11.95 -3.84
N SER A 49 -3.75 12.28 -2.82
CA SER A 49 -2.38 12.80 -2.96
C SER A 49 -1.31 11.72 -3.03
N LEU A 50 -1.67 10.43 -2.93
CA LEU A 50 -0.72 9.33 -2.94
C LEU A 50 -0.08 9.21 -4.32
N ARG A 51 1.26 9.32 -4.37
CA ARG A 51 2.02 9.33 -5.64
C ARG A 51 2.76 8.03 -5.92
N SER A 52 3.18 7.34 -4.87
CA SER A 52 4.00 6.14 -4.97
C SER A 52 3.66 5.16 -3.84
N LEU A 53 3.90 3.87 -4.09
CA LEU A 53 3.74 2.79 -3.13
C LEU A 53 5.09 2.20 -2.68
N SER A 54 6.22 2.74 -3.15
CA SER A 54 7.55 2.25 -2.78
C SER A 54 7.93 2.63 -1.34
N GLY A 55 8.85 1.86 -0.75
CA GLY A 55 9.38 2.12 0.60
C GLY A 55 8.50 1.63 1.75
N GLY A 56 7.48 0.81 1.47
CA GLY A 56 6.59 0.29 2.51
C GLY A 56 5.93 -1.05 2.16
N LEU A 57 5.38 -1.20 0.96
CA LEU A 57 4.68 -2.44 0.58
C LEU A 57 5.60 -3.67 0.58
N GLU A 58 6.91 -3.49 0.37
CA GLU A 58 7.89 -4.59 0.36
C GLU A 58 7.95 -5.38 1.67
N HIS A 59 7.48 -4.80 2.77
CA HIS A 59 7.43 -5.44 4.07
C HIS A 59 6.18 -6.30 4.29
N LEU A 60 5.14 -6.13 3.46
CA LEU A 60 3.86 -6.82 3.61
C LEU A 60 3.83 -8.14 2.82
N THR A 61 4.81 -9.02 3.09
CA THR A 61 5.00 -10.26 2.33
C THR A 61 3.85 -11.27 2.48
N THR A 62 3.04 -11.12 3.52
CA THR A 62 1.88 -11.97 3.79
C THR A 62 0.56 -11.41 3.25
N LEU A 63 0.60 -10.25 2.57
CA LEU A 63 -0.60 -9.59 2.08
C LEU A 63 -1.31 -10.44 1.02
N GLU A 64 -2.61 -10.65 1.20
CA GLU A 64 -3.47 -11.42 0.29
C GLU A 64 -4.38 -10.51 -0.53
N ASN A 65 -4.88 -9.42 0.06
CA ASN A 65 -5.77 -8.47 -0.61
C ASN A 65 -5.23 -7.04 -0.49
N LEU A 66 -5.04 -6.38 -1.63
CA LEU A 66 -4.74 -4.97 -1.72
C LEU A 66 -5.87 -4.24 -2.44
N VAL A 67 -6.44 -3.24 -1.77
CA VAL A 67 -7.44 -2.33 -2.35
C VAL A 67 -6.88 -0.93 -2.34
N ILE A 68 -6.85 -0.27 -3.50
CA ILE A 68 -6.48 1.12 -3.66
C ILE A 68 -7.64 1.85 -4.33
N TRP A 69 -8.25 2.78 -3.61
CA TRP A 69 -9.36 3.58 -4.10
C TRP A 69 -9.10 5.08 -3.96
N GLY A 70 -9.28 5.81 -5.07
CA GLY A 70 -9.26 7.27 -5.09
C GLY A 70 -7.84 7.84 -5.07
N ALA A 71 -6.87 7.10 -5.61
CA ALA A 71 -5.48 7.50 -5.70
C ALA A 71 -5.20 8.20 -7.04
N HIS A 72 -5.64 9.45 -7.15
CA HIS A 72 -5.64 10.19 -8.42
C HIS A 72 -4.25 10.64 -8.87
N GLU A 73 -3.31 10.82 -7.94
CA GLU A 73 -1.92 11.19 -8.22
C GLU A 73 -0.98 9.96 -8.32
N LEU A 74 -1.50 8.74 -8.12
CA LEU A 74 -0.67 7.54 -8.07
C LEU A 74 -0.10 7.24 -9.46
N ASP A 75 1.22 7.14 -9.55
CA ASP A 75 1.94 6.86 -10.77
C ASP A 75 2.81 5.62 -10.59
N PHE A 76 2.41 4.53 -11.25
CA PHE A 76 3.13 3.25 -11.19
C PHE A 76 4.38 3.23 -12.07
N SER A 77 4.57 4.21 -12.96
CA SER A 77 5.75 4.32 -13.82
C SER A 77 6.96 4.94 -13.11
N ALA A 78 6.73 5.63 -12.00
CA ALA A 78 7.77 6.29 -11.21
C ALA A 78 8.57 5.32 -10.33
N ASP A 79 8.14 4.06 -10.19
CA ASP A 79 8.71 3.08 -9.29
C ASP A 79 9.41 1.96 -10.10
N GLU A 80 10.65 2.19 -10.55
CA GLU A 80 11.47 1.18 -11.27
C GLU A 80 11.76 -0.07 -10.40
N ASP A 81 11.80 0.10 -9.07
CA ASP A 81 11.95 -0.95 -8.06
C ASP A 81 10.65 -1.24 -7.31
N MET A 82 9.58 -1.55 -8.05
CA MET A 82 8.27 -1.77 -7.43
C MET A 82 8.26 -2.95 -6.44
N PRO A 83 7.55 -2.84 -5.29
CA PRO A 83 7.47 -3.85 -4.24
C PRO A 83 6.52 -5.01 -4.57
N TRP A 84 5.86 -5.05 -5.74
CA TRP A 84 4.95 -6.15 -6.12
C TRP A 84 5.59 -7.52 -6.03
N LYS A 85 6.88 -7.62 -6.39
CA LYS A 85 7.67 -8.86 -6.30
C LYS A 85 7.74 -9.42 -4.86
N ALA A 86 7.59 -8.56 -3.85
CA ALA A 86 7.57 -8.96 -2.45
C ALA A 86 6.19 -9.51 -2.01
N LEU A 87 5.12 -9.13 -2.71
CA LEU A 87 3.73 -9.52 -2.40
C LEU A 87 3.39 -10.91 -2.97
N LYS A 88 4.19 -11.91 -2.62
CA LYS A 88 4.09 -13.28 -3.17
C LYS A 88 2.77 -14.01 -2.84
N ASN A 89 2.05 -13.53 -1.84
CA ASN A 89 0.78 -14.10 -1.39
C ASN A 89 -0.44 -13.32 -1.90
N LEU A 90 -0.24 -12.31 -2.75
CA LEU A 90 -1.33 -11.47 -3.24
C LEU A 90 -2.27 -12.29 -4.12
N GLN A 91 -3.54 -12.35 -3.72
CA GLN A 91 -4.61 -13.09 -4.39
C GLN A 91 -5.62 -12.12 -5.03
N SER A 92 -5.81 -10.95 -4.44
CA SER A 92 -6.73 -9.93 -4.95
C SER A 92 -6.07 -8.57 -5.00
N LEU A 93 -6.10 -7.95 -6.18
CA LEU A 93 -5.77 -6.55 -6.38
C LEU A 93 -7.00 -5.80 -6.92
N GLU A 94 -7.43 -4.78 -6.19
CA GLU A 94 -8.49 -3.89 -6.63
C GLU A 94 -7.97 -2.46 -6.75
N LEU A 95 -8.04 -1.91 -7.95
CA LEU A 95 -7.72 -0.52 -8.25
C LEU A 95 -8.99 0.20 -8.71
N ARG A 96 -9.49 1.17 -7.91
CA ARG A 96 -10.70 1.94 -8.23
C ARG A 96 -10.43 3.44 -8.20
N GLY A 97 -10.92 4.17 -9.19
CA GLY A 97 -10.75 5.64 -9.22
C GLY A 97 -9.29 6.09 -9.05
N ILE A 98 -8.37 5.36 -9.65
CA ILE A 98 -6.94 5.68 -9.66
C ILE A 98 -6.61 6.71 -10.76
N SER A 99 -5.35 7.13 -10.83
CA SER A 99 -4.83 8.07 -11.83
C SER A 99 -5.19 7.68 -13.26
N TYR A 100 -5.60 8.67 -14.07
CA TYR A 100 -5.85 8.52 -15.50
C TYR A 100 -4.57 8.25 -16.31
N LYS A 101 -3.40 8.39 -15.67
CA LYS A 101 -2.09 8.07 -16.27
C LYS A 101 -1.77 6.58 -16.26
N LEU A 102 -2.58 5.73 -15.60
CA LEU A 102 -2.34 4.30 -15.62
C LEU A 102 -2.63 3.73 -17.01
N VAL A 103 -1.58 3.52 -17.80
CA VAL A 103 -1.66 2.89 -19.13
C VAL A 103 -1.45 1.38 -19.04
N ALA A 104 -0.68 0.91 -18.07
CA ALA A 104 -0.38 -0.50 -17.86
C ALA A 104 -0.18 -0.78 -16.37
N LEU A 105 -0.45 -2.02 -15.95
CA LEU A 105 -0.08 -2.46 -14.60
C LEU A 105 1.45 -2.49 -14.46
N PRO A 106 1.98 -2.21 -13.25
CA PRO A 106 3.41 -2.25 -12.98
C PRO A 106 3.97 -3.66 -13.18
N ASN A 107 5.23 -3.73 -13.59
CA ASN A 107 5.94 -5.01 -13.75
C ASN A 107 6.13 -5.71 -12.39
N GLY A 108 6.05 -7.05 -12.40
CA GLY A 108 6.23 -7.87 -11.20
C GLY A 108 4.95 -8.12 -10.39
N LEU A 109 3.80 -7.74 -10.95
CA LEU A 109 2.48 -8.22 -10.56
C LEU A 109 2.17 -9.58 -11.20
#